data_AF-A0A0E0LYD6-F1
#
_entry.id   AF-A0A0E0LYD6-F1
#
_cell.length_a   1.000
_cell.length_b   1.000
_cell.length_c   1.000
_cell.angle_alpha   90.00
_cell.angle_beta   90.00
_cell.angle_gamma   90.00
#
_symmetry.space_group_name_H-M   'P 1'
#
loop_
_entity.id
_entity.type
_entity.pdbx_description
1 polymer ?
#
loop_
_entity_poly.entity_id
_entity_poly.type
_entity_poly.pdbx_seq_one_letter_code
_entity_poly.pdbx_strand_id
1 'polypeptide(L)'
;MAQVTFNCTRILMKNVDHLGLGKPTMTHEKRADVIFHSFIEVDLVKWLSKGSRGPRQFIGRSPVSLRRATRKAAHDAVRKLEKCPSYDQ
;
A
#
# COMPACT_ATOMS: atom_id res chain seq x y z
N MET A 1 -17.91 0.99 13.66
CA MET A 1 -17.21 0.77 12.37
C MET A 1 -15.72 0.39 12.57
N ALA A 2 -15.42 -0.71 13.31
CA ALA A 2 -14.04 -1.06 13.67
C ALA A 2 -13.43 -2.23 12.87
N GLN A 3 -14.26 -3.10 12.25
CA GLN A 3 -13.80 -4.34 11.62
C GLN A 3 -13.04 -4.18 10.29
N VAL A 4 -13.22 -3.07 9.57
CA VAL A 4 -12.51 -2.86 8.28
C VAL A 4 -11.03 -2.44 8.52
N THR A 5 -10.62 -2.23 9.77
CA THR A 5 -9.37 -1.50 10.12
C THR A 5 -8.13 -2.38 10.14
N PHE A 6 -8.29 -3.63 10.54
CA PHE A 6 -7.23 -4.64 10.46
C PHE A 6 -7.11 -5.25 9.05
N ASN A 7 -8.11 -5.01 8.18
CA ASN A 7 -8.21 -5.76 6.94
C ASN A 7 -7.33 -5.17 5.83
N CYS A 8 -7.12 -3.85 5.73
CA CYS A 8 -6.41 -3.27 4.58
C CYS A 8 -4.95 -3.73 4.46
N THR A 9 -4.20 -3.79 5.55
CA THR A 9 -2.81 -4.29 5.54
C THR A 9 -2.76 -5.79 5.23
N ARG A 10 -3.73 -6.55 5.75
CA ARG A 10 -3.84 -7.99 5.51
C ARG A 10 -4.25 -8.30 4.06
N ILE A 11 -5.18 -7.51 3.51
CA ILE A 11 -5.61 -7.55 2.10
C ILE A 11 -4.43 -7.19 1.20
N LEU A 12 -3.66 -6.16 1.56
CA LEU A 12 -2.45 -5.81 0.83
C LEU A 12 -1.45 -6.97 0.79
N MET A 13 -1.15 -7.58 1.94
CA MET A 13 -0.26 -8.75 1.99
C MET A 13 -0.79 -9.91 1.13
N LYS A 14 -2.10 -10.20 1.20
CA LYS A 14 -2.73 -11.24 0.38
C LYS A 14 -2.63 -10.93 -1.12
N ASN A 15 -2.86 -9.68 -1.52
CA ASN A 15 -2.74 -9.26 -2.91
C ASN A 15 -1.30 -9.37 -3.38
N VAL A 16 -0.32 -8.89 -2.61
CA VAL A 16 1.10 -9.03 -2.95
C VAL A 16 1.48 -10.50 -3.11
N ASP A 17 1.07 -11.36 -2.18
CA ASP A 17 1.34 -12.81 -2.20
C ASP A 17 0.68 -13.51 -3.41
N HIS A 18 -0.60 -13.21 -3.67
CA HIS A 18 -1.34 -13.74 -4.82
C HIS A 18 -0.72 -13.32 -6.16
N LEU A 19 -0.16 -12.10 -6.23
CA LEU A 19 0.46 -11.55 -7.42
C LEU A 19 1.95 -11.93 -7.56
N GLY A 20 2.49 -12.73 -6.64
CA GLY A 20 3.91 -13.13 -6.63
C GLY A 20 4.89 -11.95 -6.46
N LEU A 21 4.44 -10.87 -5.83
CA LEU A 21 5.21 -9.66 -5.59
C LEU A 21 6.08 -9.78 -4.34
N GLY A 22 7.15 -9.00 -4.28
CA GLY A 22 8.00 -8.91 -3.09
C GLY A 22 7.22 -8.38 -1.89
N LYS A 23 7.55 -8.84 -0.68
CA LYS A 23 6.91 -8.36 0.56
C LYS A 23 6.97 -6.83 0.61
N PRO A 24 5.84 -6.15 0.91
CA PRO A 24 5.83 -4.70 0.95
C PRO A 24 6.66 -4.21 2.13
N THR A 25 7.51 -3.20 1.89
CA THR A 25 8.28 -2.56 2.96
C THR A 25 7.43 -1.45 3.57
N MET A 26 7.30 -1.44 4.90
CA MET A 26 6.53 -0.42 5.62
C MET A 26 7.44 0.43 6.49
N THR A 27 7.47 1.74 6.20
CA THR A 27 8.22 2.72 6.96
C THR A 27 7.27 3.71 7.62
N HIS A 28 7.58 4.13 8.83
CA HIS A 28 6.75 5.02 9.63
C HIS A 28 7.57 6.23 10.06
N GLU A 29 7.04 7.43 9.83
CA GLU A 29 7.66 8.67 10.28
C GLU A 29 6.64 9.48 11.08
N LYS A 30 7.03 9.93 12.27
CA LYS A 30 6.28 10.94 13.02
C LYS A 30 6.99 12.26 12.83
N ARG A 31 6.41 13.16 12.03
CA ARG A 31 6.98 14.50 11.83
C ARG A 31 6.67 15.40 13.03
N ALA A 32 7.51 16.43 13.20
CA ALA A 32 7.37 17.46 14.24
C ALA A 32 5.98 18.11 14.22
N ASP A 33 5.35 18.17 13.06
CA ASP A 33 4.02 18.74 12.81
C ASP A 33 2.85 17.92 13.40
N VAL A 34 3.12 16.90 14.23
CA VAL A 34 2.12 15.99 14.83
C VAL A 34 1.36 15.14 13.79
N ILE A 35 1.79 15.17 12.52
CA ILE A 35 1.23 14.34 11.46
C ILE A 35 2.00 13.02 11.37
N PHE A 36 1.26 11.93 11.56
CA PHE A 36 1.76 10.59 11.30
C PHE A 36 1.83 10.32 9.81
N HIS A 37 3.00 9.88 9.36
CA HIS A 37 3.25 9.44 8.00
C HIS A 37 3.53 7.93 8.01
N SER A 38 2.91 7.23 7.07
CA SER A 38 3.21 5.83 6.80
C SER A 38 3.46 5.66 5.31
N PHE A 39 4.55 4.98 5.01
CA PHE A 39 5.03 4.71 3.68
C PHE A 39 4.96 3.21 3.47
N ILE A 40 4.34 2.78 2.38
CA ILE A 40 4.28 1.38 1.98
C ILE A 40 4.89 1.29 0.59
N GLU A 41 6.00 0.59 0.48
CA GLU A 41 6.68 0.36 -0.77
C GLU A 41 6.37 -1.04 -1.26
N VAL A 42 5.82 -1.16 -2.46
CA VAL A 42 5.52 -2.44 -3.10
C VAL A 42 6.44 -2.57 -4.30
N ASP A 43 7.20 -3.65 -4.34
CA ASP A 43 8.03 -3.95 -5.50
C ASP A 43 7.14 -4.47 -6.64
N LEU A 44 6.91 -3.61 -7.63
CA LEU A 44 6.10 -3.91 -8.82
C LEU A 44 6.94 -4.36 -10.00
N VAL A 45 8.23 -4.68 -9.81
CA VAL A 45 9.18 -5.04 -10.88
C VAL A 45 8.69 -6.19 -11.77
N LYS A 46 7.84 -7.08 -11.25
CA LYS A 46 7.24 -8.18 -12.03
C LYS A 46 5.83 -7.89 -12.58
N TRP A 47 5.26 -6.71 -12.31
CA TRP A 47 3.81 -6.53 -12.39
C TRP A 47 3.27 -5.75 -13.57
N LEU A 48 4.12 -5.01 -14.30
CA LEU A 48 3.67 -4.23 -15.44
C LEU A 48 4.49 -4.55 -16.68
N SER A 49 3.90 -5.34 -17.57
CA SER A 49 4.36 -5.57 -18.96
C SER A 49 4.43 -4.27 -19.78
N LYS A 50 3.89 -3.16 -19.26
CA LYS A 50 3.93 -1.83 -19.89
C LYS A 50 4.34 -0.75 -18.88
N GLY A 51 5.65 -0.56 -18.72
CA GLY A 51 6.21 0.79 -18.51
C GLY A 51 6.41 1.31 -17.08
N SER A 52 6.05 0.59 -16.02
CA SER A 52 6.50 0.95 -14.66
C SER A 52 7.54 -0.05 -14.16
N ARG A 53 8.80 0.29 -14.42
CA ARG A 53 9.97 -0.44 -13.91
C ARG A 53 10.40 0.20 -12.59
N GLY A 54 9.96 -0.36 -11.47
CA GLY A 54 10.52 0.00 -10.16
C GLY A 54 9.55 -0.14 -8.98
N PRO A 55 10.09 -0.10 -7.76
CA PRO A 55 9.29 -0.10 -6.55
C PRO A 55 8.38 1.13 -6.52
N ARG A 56 7.13 0.93 -6.10
CA ARG A 56 6.15 1.99 -5.97
C ARG A 56 5.84 2.25 -4.52
N GLN A 57 6.07 3.49 -4.11
CA GLN A 57 5.79 3.95 -2.76
C GLN A 57 4.39 4.58 -2.66
N PHE A 58 3.64 4.18 -1.65
CA PHE A 58 2.32 4.67 -1.29
C PHE A 58 2.41 5.40 0.06
N ILE A 59 1.85 6.60 0.12
CA ILE A 59 2.01 7.48 1.28
C ILE A 59 0.64 7.73 1.91
N GLY A 60 0.52 7.39 3.19
CA GLY A 60 -0.63 7.68 4.01
C GLY A 60 -0.27 8.70 5.07
N ARG A 61 -1.10 9.75 5.20
CA ARG A 61 -0.92 10.81 6.20
C ARG A 61 -2.14 10.93 7.08
N SER A 62 -1.93 11.03 8.39
CA SER A 62 -3.00 11.28 9.34
C SER A 62 -2.51 12.07 10.56
N PRO A 63 -3.24 13.11 10.99
CA PRO A 63 -2.97 13.77 12.27
C PRO A 63 -3.49 12.97 13.48
N VAL A 64 -4.27 11.90 13.26
CA VAL A 64 -4.96 11.17 14.34
C VAL A 64 -4.11 10.04 14.90
N SER A 65 -3.55 9.20 14.04
CA SER A 65 -2.72 8.09 14.47
C SER A 65 -1.92 7.49 13.32
N LEU A 66 -0.82 6.82 13.66
CA LEU A 66 -0.04 6.03 12.73
C LEU A 66 -0.88 4.94 12.05
N ARG A 67 -1.75 4.26 12.82
CA ARG A 67 -2.66 3.23 12.26
C ARG A 67 -3.54 3.79 11.13
N ARG A 68 -4.04 5.02 11.28
CA ARG A 68 -4.88 5.66 10.25
C ARG A 68 -4.04 6.10 9.04
N ALA A 69 -2.80 6.53 9.25
CA ALA A 69 -1.84 6.79 8.18
C ALA A 69 -1.53 5.51 7.38
N THR A 70 -1.13 4.42 8.05
CA THR A 70 -0.86 3.12 7.41
C THR A 70 -2.06 2.60 6.63
N ARG A 71 -3.26 2.75 7.18
CA ARG A 71 -4.49 2.33 6.50
C ARG A 71 -4.73 3.07 5.20
N LYS A 72 -4.49 4.39 5.16
CA LYS A 72 -4.62 5.17 3.93
C LYS A 72 -3.60 4.73 2.89
N ALA A 73 -2.34 4.52 3.29
CA ALA A 73 -1.30 4.01 2.41
C ALA A 73 -1.68 2.63 1.85
N ALA A 74 -2.14 1.72 2.70
CA ALA A 74 -2.50 0.35 2.31
C ALA A 74 -3.72 0.32 1.40
N HIS A 75 -4.73 1.15 1.68
CA HIS A 75 -5.91 1.25 0.84
C HIS A 75 -5.56 1.83 -0.55
N ASP A 76 -4.68 2.83 -0.62
CA ASP A 76 -4.24 3.37 -1.91
C ASP A 76 -3.45 2.34 -2.70
N ALA A 77 -2.56 1.60 -2.03
CA ALA A 77 -1.85 0.46 -2.62
C ALA A 77 -2.84 -0.58 -3.16
N VAL A 78 -3.75 -1.11 -2.33
CA VAL A 78 -4.77 -2.09 -2.75
C VAL A 78 -5.61 -1.56 -3.92
N ARG A 79 -6.09 -0.31 -3.86
CA ARG A 79 -6.89 0.27 -4.95
C ARG A 79 -6.09 0.37 -6.25
N LYS A 80 -4.81 0.74 -6.18
CA LYS A 80 -3.92 0.76 -7.35
C LYS A 80 -3.65 -0.65 -7.85
N LEU A 81 -3.60 -1.64 -6.94
CA LEU A 81 -3.46 -3.02 -7.32
C LEU A 81 -4.76 -3.50 -8.03
N GLU A 82 -5.93 -3.35 -7.41
CA GLU A 82 -7.23 -3.77 -7.97
C GLU A 82 -7.60 -3.04 -9.26
N LYS A 83 -7.24 -1.75 -9.41
CA LYS A 83 -7.45 -0.98 -10.65
C LYS A 83 -6.48 -1.32 -11.78
N CYS A 84 -5.49 -2.17 -11.54
CA CYS A 84 -4.71 -2.81 -12.58
C CYS A 84 -5.19 -4.26 -12.74
N PRO A 85 -6.44 -4.51 -13.20
CA PRO A 85 -6.70 -5.80 -13.82
C PRO A 85 -5.79 -5.83 -15.05
N SER A 86 -5.06 -6.92 -15.18
CA SER A 86 -4.64 -7.45 -16.47
C SER A 86 -5.72 -7.14 -17.51
N TYR A 87 -5.38 -6.29 -18.47
CA TYR A 87 -6.10 -6.22 -19.72
C TYR A 87 -5.84 -7.57 -20.40
N ASP A 88 -6.74 -8.51 -20.18
CA ASP A 88 -6.87 -9.74 -20.95
C ASP A 88 -8.32 -9.81 -21.41
N GLN A 89 -8.56 -9.17 -22.56
CA GLN A 89 -9.34 -9.65 -23.72
C GLN A 89 -9.42 -8.56 -24.78
#